data_AF-A0A358D8F3-F1
#
_entry.id   AF-A0A358D8F3-F1
#
_cell.length_a   1.000
_cell.length_b   1.000
_cell.length_c   1.000
_cell.angle_alpha   90.00
_cell.angle_beta   90.00
_cell.angle_gamma   90.00
#
_symmetry.space_group_name_H-M   'P 1'
#
loop_
_entity.id
_entity.type
_entity.pdbx_description
1 polymer ?
#
loop_
_entity_poly.entity_id
_entity_poly.type
_entity_poly.pdbx_seq_one_letter_code
_entity_poly.pdbx_strand_id
1 'polypeptide(L)'
;MADDDRNPDDDLPELFRQLFGQAGMGGDQLAELQKMGFDPAMIQRAMQQLQGAMASAGEGGISWDAATTQALHIANKDGAGITAADRSAADDAFTLASLWLGEATTISDLPGPGVTMTRGGWVEATLPVWQELAEPVATSIADAFTAALQEQS
;
A
#
# COMPACT_ATOMS: atom_id res chain seq x y z
N MET A 1 38.77 10.45 -14.51
CA MET A 1 37.89 10.55 -13.32
C MET A 1 36.51 10.81 -13.88
N ALA A 2 35.66 9.80 -13.84
CA ALA A 2 34.25 9.92 -14.24
C ALA A 2 33.51 10.10 -12.93
N ASP A 3 33.09 11.34 -12.65
CA ASP A 3 32.25 11.61 -11.48
C ASP A 3 30.79 11.40 -11.86
N ASP A 4 30.21 10.59 -11.00
CA ASP A 4 28.88 10.06 -10.90
C ASP A 4 27.99 11.15 -10.29
N ASP A 5 27.18 11.79 -11.12
CA ASP A 5 26.23 12.83 -10.70
C ASP A 5 24.83 12.53 -11.30
N ARG A 6 24.46 11.25 -11.34
CA ARG A 6 23.08 10.85 -11.63
C ARG A 6 22.26 11.06 -10.36
N ASN A 7 21.50 12.14 -10.34
CA ASN A 7 20.53 12.38 -9.30
C ASN A 7 19.39 11.35 -9.45
N PRO A 8 19.12 10.50 -8.45
CA PRO A 8 18.09 9.45 -8.55
C PRO A 8 16.67 10.00 -8.77
N ASP A 9 16.47 11.30 -8.51
CA ASP A 9 15.22 12.00 -8.76
C ASP A 9 14.98 12.31 -10.25
N ASP A 10 16.04 12.36 -11.07
CA ASP A 10 15.94 12.64 -12.52
C ASP A 10 15.71 11.37 -13.36
N ASP A 11 16.13 10.20 -12.85
CA ASP A 11 15.98 8.91 -13.53
C ASP A 11 14.52 8.40 -13.53
N LEU A 12 13.75 8.72 -12.48
CA LEU A 12 12.35 8.30 -12.34
C LEU A 12 11.42 8.93 -13.40
N PRO A 13 11.48 10.26 -13.67
CA PRO A 13 10.75 10.90 -14.77
C PRO A 13 11.02 10.28 -16.14
N GLU A 14 12.28 9.92 -16.44
CA GLU A 14 12.62 9.29 -17.73
C GLU A 14 12.03 7.88 -17.86
N LEU A 15 12.05 7.12 -16.78
CA LEU A 15 11.48 5.77 -16.73
C LEU A 15 9.95 5.81 -16.86
N PHE A 16 9.30 6.80 -16.24
CA PHE A 16 7.88 7.09 -16.44
C PHE A 16 7.56 7.54 -17.87
N ARG A 17 8.39 8.40 -18.48
CA ARG A 17 8.24 8.84 -19.87
C ARG A 17 8.38 7.69 -20.86
N GLN A 18 9.29 6.75 -20.61
CA GLN A 18 9.46 5.55 -21.43
C GLN A 18 8.26 4.60 -21.32
N LEU A 19 7.69 4.46 -20.12
CA LEU A 19 6.51 3.64 -19.87
C LEU A 19 5.23 4.25 -20.46
N PHE A 20 5.00 5.55 -20.26
CA PHE A 20 3.79 6.24 -20.75
C PHE A 20 3.85 6.62 -22.23
N GLY A 21 5.03 6.95 -22.76
CA GLY A 21 5.24 7.18 -24.19
C GLY A 21 4.96 5.93 -25.03
N GLN A 22 5.06 4.74 -24.43
CA GLN A 22 4.71 3.47 -25.04
C GLN A 22 3.24 3.04 -24.76
N ALA A 23 2.53 3.74 -23.86
CA ALA A 23 1.17 3.41 -23.42
C ALA A 23 0.08 4.39 -23.90
N GLY A 24 0.36 5.18 -24.95
CA GLY A 24 -0.64 6.00 -25.63
C GLY A 24 -1.68 5.13 -26.36
N MET A 25 -2.63 4.55 -25.63
CA MET A 25 -3.70 3.69 -26.16
C MET A 25 -4.71 4.51 -26.97
N GLY A 26 -4.60 4.45 -28.29
CA GLY A 26 -5.65 4.89 -29.22
C GLY A 26 -6.69 3.78 -29.46
N GLY A 27 -7.92 4.16 -29.82
CA GLY A 27 -9.04 3.23 -30.07
C GLY A 27 -8.76 2.16 -31.15
N ASP A 28 -7.86 2.43 -32.09
CA ASP A 28 -7.44 1.46 -33.12
C ASP A 28 -6.51 0.35 -32.57
N GLN A 29 -5.77 0.60 -31.49
CA GLN A 29 -4.92 -0.43 -30.87
C GLN A 29 -5.74 -1.47 -30.10
N LEU A 30 -6.95 -1.14 -29.64
CA LEU A 30 -7.81 -2.08 -28.91
C LEU A 30 -8.28 -3.23 -29.83
N ALA A 31 -8.53 -2.94 -31.11
CA ALA A 31 -8.83 -3.93 -32.13
C ALA A 31 -7.61 -4.78 -32.53
N GLU A 32 -6.41 -4.22 -32.40
CA GLU A 32 -5.15 -4.90 -32.70
C GLU A 32 -4.70 -5.80 -31.54
N LEU A 33 -4.95 -5.40 -30.30
CA LEU A 33 -4.73 -6.22 -29.09
C LEU A 33 -5.63 -7.46 -29.04
N GLN A 34 -6.88 -7.35 -29.51
CA GLN A 34 -7.76 -8.51 -29.68
C GLN A 34 -7.21 -9.52 -30.70
N LYS A 35 -6.57 -9.04 -31.78
CA LYS A 35 -5.89 -9.90 -32.77
C LYS A 35 -4.59 -10.51 -32.23
N MET A 36 -4.00 -9.90 -31.21
CA MET A 36 -2.79 -10.36 -30.53
C MET A 36 -3.07 -11.37 -29.40
N GLY A 37 -4.34 -11.73 -29.16
CA GLY A 37 -4.74 -12.78 -28.22
C GLY A 37 -5.01 -12.31 -26.79
N PHE A 38 -5.20 -11.01 -26.56
CA PHE A 38 -5.57 -10.49 -25.24
C PHE A 38 -7.02 -10.87 -24.89
N ASP A 39 -7.20 -11.52 -23.74
CA ASP A 39 -8.49 -11.97 -23.23
C ASP A 39 -9.41 -10.78 -22.91
N PRO A 40 -10.64 -10.70 -23.45
CA PRO A 40 -11.59 -9.63 -23.13
C PRO A 40 -11.87 -9.47 -21.62
N ALA A 41 -11.73 -10.52 -20.81
CA ALA A 41 -11.85 -10.43 -19.36
C ALA A 41 -10.71 -9.62 -18.72
N MET A 42 -9.49 -9.68 -19.28
CA MET A 42 -8.37 -8.87 -18.80
C MET A 42 -8.56 -7.40 -19.13
N ILE A 43 -9.11 -7.09 -20.32
CA ILE A 43 -9.45 -5.72 -20.74
C ILE A 43 -10.53 -5.14 -19.81
N GLN A 44 -11.56 -5.92 -19.46
CA GLN A 44 -12.59 -5.48 -18.53
C GLN A 44 -12.04 -5.17 -17.13
N ARG A 45 -11.12 -5.99 -16.60
CA ARG A 45 -10.45 -5.70 -15.31
C ARG A 45 -9.61 -4.44 -15.38
N ALA A 46 -8.88 -4.23 -16.47
CA ALA A 46 -8.09 -3.02 -16.68
C ALA A 46 -8.99 -1.78 -16.74
N MET A 47 -10.12 -1.84 -17.43
CA MET A 47 -11.11 -0.74 -17.46
C MET A 47 -11.72 -0.47 -16.09
N GLN A 48 -12.03 -1.50 -15.30
CA GLN A 48 -12.56 -1.33 -13.94
C GLN A 48 -11.54 -0.67 -13.01
N GLN A 49 -10.25 -1.06 -13.10
CA GLN A 49 -9.18 -0.41 -12.34
C GLN A 49 -9.00 1.06 -12.75
N LEU A 50 -9.06 1.37 -14.06
CA LEU A 50 -8.95 2.73 -14.56
C LEU A 50 -10.14 3.61 -14.11
N GLN A 51 -11.36 3.08 -14.15
CA GLN A 51 -12.55 3.77 -13.66
C GLN A 51 -12.49 4.02 -12.16
N GLY A 52 -12.00 3.06 -11.38
CA GLY A 52 -11.76 3.22 -9.94
C GLY A 52 -10.72 4.31 -9.64
N ALA A 53 -9.62 4.34 -10.39
CA ALA A 53 -8.59 5.36 -10.25
C ALA A 53 -9.07 6.77 -10.64
N MET A 54 -9.93 6.91 -11.65
CA MET A 54 -10.53 8.21 -11.99
C MET A 54 -11.59 8.67 -10.98
N ALA A 55 -12.35 7.73 -10.39
CA ALA A 55 -13.33 8.08 -9.37
C ALA A 55 -12.66 8.57 -8.08
N SER A 56 -11.54 7.95 -7.68
CA SER A 56 -10.78 8.37 -6.50
C SER A 56 -9.99 9.67 -6.71
N ALA A 57 -9.59 9.98 -7.95
CA ALA A 57 -8.91 11.24 -8.26
C ALA A 57 -9.80 12.49 -8.04
N GLY A 58 -11.12 12.34 -8.01
CA GLY A 58 -12.06 13.46 -7.81
C GLY A 58 -12.26 13.91 -6.36
N GLU A 59 -11.81 13.12 -5.38
CA GLU A 59 -12.11 13.36 -3.96
C GLU A 59 -10.99 14.09 -3.19
N GLY A 60 -9.92 14.50 -3.88
CA GLY A 60 -8.85 15.33 -3.30
C GLY A 60 -7.96 14.62 -2.27
N GLY A 61 -8.09 13.30 -2.12
CA GLY A 61 -7.27 12.47 -1.24
C GLY A 61 -6.65 11.27 -1.97
N ILE A 62 -5.60 10.70 -1.37
CA ILE A 62 -4.95 9.49 -1.88
C ILE A 62 -5.87 8.28 -1.63
N SER A 63 -6.21 7.52 -2.67
CA SER A 63 -6.89 6.23 -2.48
C SER A 63 -5.91 5.17 -1.99
N TRP A 64 -6.23 4.59 -0.83
CA TRP A 64 -5.43 3.57 -0.17
C TRP A 64 -5.91 2.13 -0.46
N ASP A 65 -6.92 1.94 -1.31
CA ASP A 65 -7.58 0.64 -1.50
C ASP A 65 -6.64 -0.44 -2.03
N ALA A 66 -5.80 -0.08 -3.02
CA ALA A 66 -4.82 -0.99 -3.60
C ALA A 66 -3.74 -1.38 -2.57
N ALA A 67 -3.26 -0.41 -1.79
CA ALA A 67 -2.27 -0.65 -0.73
C ALA A 67 -2.86 -1.54 0.38
N THR A 68 -4.09 -1.26 0.81
CA THR A 68 -4.84 -2.06 1.80
C THR A 68 -5.00 -3.50 1.32
N THR A 69 -5.48 -3.68 0.08
CA THR A 69 -5.70 -5.00 -0.51
C THR A 69 -4.41 -5.81 -0.58
N GLN A 70 -3.32 -5.18 -1.02
CA GLN A 70 -2.02 -5.84 -1.12
C GLN A 70 -1.43 -6.18 0.26
N ALA A 71 -1.55 -5.28 1.24
CA ALA A 71 -1.08 -5.51 2.60
C ALA A 71 -1.81 -6.70 3.25
N LEU A 72 -3.13 -6.76 3.11
CA LEU A 72 -3.94 -7.89 3.58
C LEU A 72 -3.60 -9.19 2.85
N HIS A 73 -3.40 -9.13 1.53
CA HIS A 73 -3.00 -10.30 0.76
C HIS A 73 -1.67 -10.89 1.27
N ILE A 74 -0.65 -10.03 1.45
CA ILE A 74 0.66 -10.45 1.97
C ILE A 74 0.52 -11.00 3.40
N ALA A 75 -0.20 -10.29 4.28
CA ALA A 75 -0.35 -10.67 5.68
C ALA A 75 -1.05 -12.03 5.86
N ASN A 76 -2.01 -12.35 4.98
CA ASN A 76 -2.82 -13.55 5.08
C ASN A 76 -2.27 -14.75 4.30
N LYS A 77 -1.24 -14.58 3.46
CA LYS A 77 -0.69 -15.64 2.60
C LYS A 77 -0.31 -16.91 3.36
N ASP A 78 0.35 -16.75 4.50
CA ASP A 78 0.79 -17.85 5.39
C ASP A 78 0.18 -17.71 6.80
N GLY A 79 -0.98 -17.04 6.89
CA GLY A 79 -1.61 -16.70 8.17
C GLY A 79 -2.24 -17.91 8.85
N ALA A 80 -1.89 -18.15 10.12
CA ALA A 80 -2.61 -19.09 10.98
C ALA A 80 -3.74 -18.36 11.72
N GLY A 81 -4.88 -19.05 11.89
CA GLY A 81 -5.96 -18.57 12.75
C GLY A 81 -5.57 -18.64 14.22
N ILE A 82 -6.24 -17.84 15.06
CA ILE A 82 -6.05 -17.83 16.51
C ILE A 82 -7.12 -18.69 17.17
N THR A 83 -6.70 -19.75 17.86
CA THR A 83 -7.58 -20.61 18.64
C THR A 83 -7.92 -20.00 20.00
N ALA A 84 -8.87 -20.59 20.73
CA ALA A 84 -9.16 -20.18 22.10
C ALA A 84 -7.97 -20.48 23.05
N ALA A 85 -7.24 -21.57 22.79
CA ALA A 85 -6.05 -21.94 23.57
C ALA A 85 -4.93 -20.92 23.37
N ASP A 86 -4.70 -20.46 22.14
CA ASP A 86 -3.69 -19.41 21.85
C ASP A 86 -3.99 -18.12 22.61
N ARG A 87 -5.27 -17.70 22.66
CA ARG A 87 -5.69 -16.51 23.41
C ARG A 87 -5.42 -16.68 24.91
N SER A 88 -5.87 -17.78 25.50
CA SER A 88 -5.65 -18.05 26.93
C SER A 88 -4.17 -18.07 27.29
N ALA A 89 -3.35 -18.72 26.45
CA ALA A 89 -1.90 -18.79 26.68
C ALA A 89 -1.24 -17.40 26.60
N ALA A 90 -1.69 -16.54 25.68
CA ALA A 90 -1.20 -15.17 25.58
C ALA A 90 -1.63 -14.31 26.79
N ASP A 91 -2.88 -14.43 27.24
CA ASP A 91 -3.41 -13.69 28.39
C ASP A 91 -2.66 -14.05 29.69
N ASP A 92 -2.38 -15.34 29.90
CA ASP A 92 -1.56 -15.81 31.02
C ASP A 92 -0.13 -15.26 30.94
N ALA A 93 0.46 -15.25 29.74
CA ALA A 93 1.80 -14.72 29.51
C ALA A 93 1.89 -13.20 29.76
N PHE A 94 0.89 -12.42 29.33
CA PHE A 94 0.82 -10.98 29.62
C PHE A 94 0.70 -10.72 31.11
N THR A 95 -0.12 -11.49 31.82
CA THR A 95 -0.26 -11.37 33.28
C THR A 95 1.07 -11.63 33.99
N LEU A 96 1.77 -12.69 33.60
CA LEU A 96 3.09 -13.01 34.17
C LEU A 96 4.13 -11.93 33.84
N ALA A 97 4.15 -11.43 32.60
CA ALA A 97 5.06 -10.39 32.17
C ALA A 97 4.85 -9.08 32.96
N SER A 98 3.60 -8.66 33.18
CA SER A 98 3.29 -7.49 34.01
C SER A 98 3.79 -7.63 35.44
N LEU A 99 3.65 -8.82 36.05
CA LEU A 99 4.17 -9.06 37.40
C LEU A 99 5.69 -8.92 37.48
N TRP A 100 6.42 -9.47 36.50
CA TRP A 100 7.89 -9.38 36.47
C TRP A 100 8.40 -7.99 36.12
N LEU A 101 7.78 -7.34 35.12
CA LEU A 101 8.17 -5.99 34.70
C LEU A 101 7.83 -4.93 35.74
N GLY A 102 6.74 -5.11 36.49
CA GLY A 102 6.38 -4.21 37.58
C GLY A 102 7.38 -4.20 38.74
N GLU A 103 8.08 -5.32 38.98
CA GLU A 103 9.17 -5.38 39.96
C GLU A 103 10.49 -4.85 39.38
N ALA A 104 10.79 -5.19 38.13
CA ALA A 104 12.08 -4.89 37.52
C ALA A 104 12.22 -3.48 36.92
N THR A 105 11.10 -2.79 36.67
CA THR A 105 11.09 -1.50 35.95
C THR A 105 10.15 -0.48 36.59
N THR A 106 10.34 0.80 36.27
CA THR A 106 9.41 1.89 36.64
C THR A 106 8.50 2.29 35.48
N ILE A 107 8.38 1.43 34.45
CA ILE A 107 7.52 1.68 33.29
C ILE A 107 6.09 1.39 33.70
N SER A 108 5.15 2.27 33.34
CA SER A 108 3.73 2.06 33.60
C SER A 108 3.21 0.80 32.90
N ASP A 109 2.26 0.12 33.54
CA ASP A 109 1.52 -0.98 32.92
C ASP A 109 0.85 -0.56 31.61
N LEU A 110 0.50 -1.56 30.80
CA LEU A 110 -0.25 -1.38 29.58
C LEU A 110 -1.56 -0.61 29.86
N PRO A 111 -1.95 0.35 29.00
CA PRO A 111 -3.18 1.13 29.18
C PRO A 111 -4.47 0.30 29.01
N GLY A 112 -4.36 -0.95 28.58
CA GLY A 112 -5.44 -1.91 28.44
C GLY A 112 -4.89 -3.34 28.34
N PRO A 113 -5.77 -4.34 28.31
CA PRO A 113 -5.34 -5.73 28.15
C PRO A 113 -4.58 -5.93 26.84
N GLY A 114 -3.58 -6.81 26.86
CA GLY A 114 -2.91 -7.28 25.65
C GLY A 114 -3.92 -7.92 24.69
N VAL A 115 -3.74 -7.71 23.39
CA VAL A 115 -4.65 -8.26 22.36
C VAL A 115 -3.89 -9.22 21.48
N THR A 116 -4.41 -10.44 21.37
CA THR A 116 -3.88 -11.46 20.44
C THR A 116 -4.52 -11.26 19.08
N MET A 117 -3.71 -11.02 18.05
CA MET A 117 -4.18 -10.65 16.70
C MET A 117 -3.47 -11.44 15.61
N THR A 118 -4.18 -11.76 14.53
CA THR A 118 -3.59 -12.36 13.33
C THR A 118 -2.75 -11.30 12.61
N ARG A 119 -1.91 -11.71 11.65
CA ARG A 119 -1.17 -10.76 10.81
C ARG A 119 -2.11 -9.82 10.05
N GLY A 120 -3.21 -10.34 9.50
CA GLY A 120 -4.25 -9.52 8.87
C GLY A 120 -4.89 -8.54 9.84
N GLY A 121 -5.26 -8.99 11.05
CA GLY A 121 -5.83 -8.11 12.08
C GLY A 121 -4.86 -7.02 12.54
N TRP A 122 -3.55 -7.30 12.58
CA TRP A 122 -2.54 -6.29 12.85
C TRP A 122 -2.43 -5.25 11.74
N VAL A 123 -2.52 -5.68 10.46
CA VAL A 123 -2.58 -4.75 9.32
C VAL A 123 -3.78 -3.83 9.48
N GLU A 124 -4.98 -4.36 9.69
CA GLU A 124 -6.20 -3.55 9.85
C GLU A 124 -6.09 -2.57 11.02
N ALA A 125 -5.56 -3.01 12.17
CA ALA A 125 -5.44 -2.18 13.36
C ALA A 125 -4.41 -1.04 13.21
N THR A 126 -3.37 -1.23 12.40
CA THR A 126 -2.26 -0.27 12.29
C THR A 126 -2.28 0.56 11.02
N LEU A 127 -3.00 0.12 9.99
CA LEU A 127 -3.01 0.78 8.69
C LEU A 127 -3.37 2.27 8.74
N PRO A 128 -4.34 2.75 9.55
CA PRO A 128 -4.63 4.19 9.62
C PRO A 128 -3.43 5.04 10.03
N VAL A 129 -2.62 4.55 10.98
CA VAL A 129 -1.40 5.25 11.42
C VAL A 129 -0.36 5.28 10.30
N TRP A 130 -0.20 4.18 9.56
CA TRP A 130 0.70 4.14 8.41
C TRP A 130 0.26 5.07 7.28
N GLN A 131 -1.05 5.22 7.05
CA GLN A 131 -1.60 6.15 6.07
C GLN A 131 -1.30 7.60 6.46
N GLU A 132 -1.54 7.98 7.72
CA GLU A 132 -1.22 9.31 8.24
C GLU A 132 0.28 9.64 8.11
N LEU A 133 1.15 8.68 8.44
CA LEU A 133 2.60 8.86 8.31
C LEU A 133 3.06 8.99 6.86
N ALA A 134 2.41 8.29 5.93
CA ALA A 134 2.80 8.25 4.51
C ALA A 134 2.12 9.32 3.65
N GLU A 135 1.00 9.89 4.10
CA GLU A 135 0.19 10.88 3.37
C GLU A 135 1.02 12.08 2.87
N PRO A 136 1.88 12.75 3.66
CA PRO A 136 2.62 13.91 3.18
C PRO A 136 3.54 13.59 1.99
N VAL A 137 4.17 12.41 2.02
CA VAL A 137 5.06 11.95 0.95
C VAL A 137 4.25 11.59 -0.29
N ALA A 138 3.15 10.86 -0.11
CA ALA A 138 2.28 10.46 -1.22
C ALA A 138 1.64 11.68 -1.91
N THR A 139 1.23 12.70 -1.15
CA THR A 139 0.72 13.98 -1.70
C THR A 139 1.82 14.73 -2.45
N SER A 140 3.03 14.83 -1.89
CA SER A 140 4.16 15.47 -2.58
C SER A 140 4.49 14.82 -3.93
N ILE A 141 4.38 13.49 -4.03
CA ILE A 141 4.59 12.76 -5.29
C ILE A 141 3.45 13.04 -6.27
N ALA A 142 2.20 13.05 -5.82
CA ALA A 142 1.03 13.34 -6.65
C ALA A 142 1.07 14.77 -7.21
N ASP A 143 1.47 15.73 -6.39
CA ASP A 143 1.63 17.13 -6.79
C ASP A 143 2.76 17.30 -7.81
N ALA A 144 3.93 16.68 -7.57
CA ALA A 144 5.06 16.70 -8.49
C ALA A 144 4.70 16.09 -9.85
N PHE A 145 3.96 14.98 -9.85
CA PHE A 145 3.47 14.35 -11.08
C PHE A 145 2.50 15.27 -11.84
N THR A 146 1.60 15.94 -11.12
CA THR A 146 0.65 16.90 -11.70
C THR A 146 1.36 18.11 -12.30
N ALA A 147 2.36 18.66 -11.60
CA ALA A 147 3.16 19.77 -12.09
C ALA A 147 3.92 19.41 -13.39
N ALA A 148 4.56 18.24 -13.43
CA ALA A 148 5.29 17.76 -14.61
C ALA A 148 4.39 17.51 -15.84
N LEU A 149 3.10 17.20 -15.62
CA LEU A 149 2.12 17.10 -16.71
C LEU A 149 1.71 18.48 -17.24
N GLN A 150 1.54 19.46 -16.36
CA GLN A 150 1.18 20.84 -16.73
C GLN A 150 2.31 21.56 -17.49
N GLU A 151 3.57 21.28 -17.17
CA GLU A 151 4.72 21.84 -17.89
C GLU A 151 4.85 21.34 -19.33
N GLN A 152 4.19 20.22 -19.68
CA GLN A 152 4.22 19.62 -21.01
C GLN A 152 3.04 20.02 -21.90
N SER A 153 2.07 20.79 -21.38
CA SER A 153 0.93 21.34 -22.13
C SER A 153 1.15 22.78 -22.55
#